data_AF-A0A5E4UPQ7-F1
#
_entry.id   AF-A0A5E4UPQ7-F1
#
_cell.length_a   1.000
_cell.length_b   1.000
_cell.length_c   1.000
_cell.angle_alpha   90.00
_cell.angle_beta   90.00
_cell.angle_gamma   90.00
#
_symmetry.space_group_name_H-M   'P 1'
#
loop_
_entity.id
_entity.type
_entity.pdbx_description
1 polymer ?
#
loop_
_entity_poly.entity_id
_entity_poly.type
_entity_poly.pdbx_seq_one_letter_code
_entity_poly.pdbx_strand_id
1 'polypeptide(L)'
;MPADWTLISTVIVSRHGVRSPTHAQPPLDKLSPDAWPGWPVPAGYLTARGGSLAERMGRYYGDWLRARRVLPDNACPAPGTVYGWADIDQRTRETGNALLQGMAPGCDMRASHQADLTTYDAVFQPVAAGDCPLDPGVARGAIEARLAPDGVSGLNKRYAATIARMSEVLDYAHSPACGAQGGCKLEDVPTRLRVEGDGSGVALRGALGSAAKASEVFLLQYGEGLPDSDVAWGRIRDEQDWARLLEAHNAQRDLLNRTSYLASANGTPLLAVTLDALTRSAAQSSAPAPAPVRGPVLPVGNRVYVLIGHDTNVANVAGMLKLDWQLSDQPDNTPPDGALVFTLWRDLAGDAFVRVEMVYQSMHQMRHLTTLSLDEPAKRVTLALPDCSDGPDGKSCRWPAFAQRAKAVLSPACLDGVH
;
A
#
# COMPACT_ATOMS: atom_id res chain seq x y z
N MET A 1 7.16 21.30 -4.85
CA MET A 1 6.88 22.60 -4.21
C MET A 1 8.03 23.53 -4.50
N PRO A 2 7.80 24.86 -4.52
CA PRO A 2 8.85 25.86 -4.72
C PRO A 2 10.04 25.65 -3.76
N ALA A 3 11.24 26.05 -4.19
CA ALA A 3 12.48 25.79 -3.46
C ALA A 3 12.59 26.59 -2.14
N ASP A 4 11.97 27.76 -2.12
CA ASP A 4 11.89 28.71 -1.01
C ASP A 4 10.80 28.36 0.03
N TRP A 5 9.96 27.34 -0.24
CA TRP A 5 8.98 26.84 0.71
C TRP A 5 9.61 25.88 1.71
N THR A 6 9.13 25.95 2.96
CA THR A 6 9.64 25.12 4.06
C THR A 6 8.80 23.85 4.20
N LEU A 7 9.45 22.69 4.21
CA LEU A 7 8.81 21.41 4.57
C LEU A 7 8.62 21.37 6.10
N ILE A 8 7.38 21.43 6.57
CA ILE A 8 7.06 21.42 7.99
C ILE A 8 7.06 19.99 8.53
N SER A 9 6.34 19.10 7.84
CA SER A 9 6.14 17.72 8.27
C SER A 9 5.86 16.79 7.09
N THR A 10 6.11 15.50 7.28
CA THR A 10 5.75 14.45 6.32
C THR A 10 5.17 13.23 7.03
N VAL A 11 4.17 12.62 6.40
CA VAL A 11 3.63 11.30 6.79
C VAL A 11 3.80 10.37 5.59
N ILE A 12 4.51 9.26 5.80
CA ILE A 12 4.79 8.23 4.80
C ILE A 12 3.93 7.03 5.14
N VAL A 13 2.88 6.77 4.35
CA VAL A 13 2.03 5.58 4.47
C VAL A 13 2.54 4.53 3.50
N SER A 14 3.32 3.58 3.98
CA SER A 14 4.07 2.61 3.18
C SER A 14 3.43 1.22 3.23
N ARG A 15 3.40 0.53 2.08
CA ARG A 15 3.33 -0.94 2.07
C ARG A 15 4.64 -1.51 2.63
N HIS A 16 4.58 -2.69 3.22
CA HIS A 16 5.75 -3.50 3.53
C HIS A 16 6.58 -3.85 2.26
N GLY A 17 7.82 -4.29 2.45
CA GLY A 17 8.71 -4.69 1.37
C GLY A 17 8.41 -6.08 0.80
N VAL A 18 9.33 -6.58 -0.03
CA VAL A 18 9.23 -7.90 -0.68
C VAL A 18 9.17 -9.03 0.36
N ARG A 19 8.13 -9.87 0.26
CA ARG A 19 7.86 -10.98 1.15
C ARG A 19 7.62 -12.27 0.38
N SER A 20 7.72 -13.39 1.08
CA SER A 20 7.19 -14.65 0.56
C SER A 20 5.65 -14.60 0.44
N PRO A 21 5.04 -15.42 -0.43
CA PRO A 21 3.59 -15.53 -0.56
C PRO A 21 2.94 -15.93 0.77
N THR A 22 1.74 -15.38 1.02
CA THR A 22 0.92 -15.78 2.17
C THR A 22 0.13 -17.06 1.85
N HIS A 23 -0.38 -17.74 2.88
CA HIS A 23 -1.24 -18.92 2.75
C HIS A 23 -2.68 -18.59 2.30
N ALA A 24 -2.91 -17.48 1.61
CA ALA A 24 -4.23 -17.04 1.18
C ALA A 24 -4.89 -18.02 0.16
N GLN A 25 -6.19 -17.90 -0.02
CA GLN A 25 -6.95 -18.69 -1.00
C GLN A 25 -6.99 -17.98 -2.37
N PRO A 26 -6.97 -18.70 -3.50
CA PRO A 26 -6.78 -20.16 -3.62
C PRO A 26 -5.31 -20.58 -3.40
N PRO A 27 -5.03 -21.83 -2.99
CA PRO A 27 -3.66 -22.30 -2.83
C PRO A 27 -2.92 -22.29 -4.17
N LEU A 28 -1.68 -21.80 -4.17
CA LEU A 28 -0.90 -21.60 -5.40
C LEU A 28 -0.61 -22.92 -6.13
N ASP A 29 -0.31 -23.97 -5.37
CA ASP A 29 -0.04 -25.34 -5.84
C ASP A 29 -1.23 -25.97 -6.59
N LYS A 30 -2.42 -25.37 -6.54
CA LYS A 30 -3.58 -25.81 -7.31
C LYS A 30 -3.70 -25.12 -8.66
N LEU A 31 -3.05 -23.98 -8.86
CA LEU A 31 -3.23 -23.14 -10.04
C LEU A 31 -2.35 -23.52 -11.22
N SER A 32 -1.28 -24.27 -11.00
CA SER A 32 -0.31 -24.67 -12.03
C SER A 32 0.17 -26.10 -11.78
N PRO A 33 0.49 -26.88 -12.83
CA PRO A 33 1.18 -28.16 -12.68
C PRO A 33 2.63 -27.99 -12.19
N ASP A 34 3.24 -26.84 -12.48
CA ASP A 34 4.64 -26.59 -12.18
C ASP A 34 4.85 -26.31 -10.69
N ALA A 35 5.98 -26.77 -10.16
CA ALA A 35 6.37 -26.47 -8.79
C ALA A 35 6.63 -24.96 -8.65
N TRP A 36 5.95 -24.33 -7.68
CA TRP A 36 6.24 -22.93 -7.34
C TRP A 36 7.63 -22.83 -6.70
N PRO A 37 8.45 -21.84 -7.10
CA PRO A 37 9.77 -21.64 -6.50
C PRO A 37 9.72 -21.51 -4.98
N GLY A 38 10.72 -22.10 -4.32
CA GLY A 38 10.91 -21.98 -2.88
C GLY A 38 11.29 -20.55 -2.47
N TRP A 39 10.99 -20.22 -1.20
CA TRP A 39 11.32 -18.91 -0.61
C TRP A 39 12.29 -19.10 0.56
N PRO A 40 13.23 -18.16 0.78
CA PRO A 40 14.26 -18.29 1.82
C PRO A 40 13.74 -18.00 3.24
N VAL A 41 12.43 -17.78 3.41
CA VAL A 41 11.77 -17.41 4.67
C VAL A 41 10.40 -18.08 4.77
N PRO A 42 9.82 -18.20 6.00
CA PRO A 42 8.45 -18.66 6.18
C PRO A 42 7.43 -17.84 5.38
N ALA A 43 6.25 -18.40 5.14
CA ALA A 43 5.18 -17.74 4.38
C ALA A 43 4.77 -16.39 5.01
N GLY A 44 4.63 -15.36 4.17
CA GLY A 44 4.25 -14.02 4.59
C GLY A 44 5.34 -13.20 5.29
N TYR A 45 6.56 -13.73 5.44
CA TYR A 45 7.67 -13.00 6.07
C TYR A 45 8.40 -12.14 5.03
N LEU A 46 8.89 -10.98 5.48
CA LEU A 46 9.82 -10.15 4.70
C LEU A 46 11.12 -10.94 4.45
N THR A 47 11.63 -10.89 3.23
CA THR A 47 12.93 -11.51 2.91
C THR A 47 14.08 -10.57 3.30
N ALA A 48 15.30 -11.12 3.44
CA ALA A 48 16.49 -10.28 3.66
C ALA A 48 16.68 -9.26 2.52
N ARG A 49 16.36 -9.66 1.29
CA ARG A 49 16.40 -8.79 0.13
C ARG A 49 15.31 -7.72 0.17
N GLY A 50 14.09 -8.07 0.59
CA GLY A 50 13.01 -7.12 0.83
C GLY A 50 13.39 -6.06 1.88
N GLY A 51 14.04 -6.46 2.97
CA GLY A 51 14.62 -5.52 3.93
C GLY A 51 15.67 -4.60 3.31
N SER A 52 16.54 -5.13 2.43
CA SER A 52 17.55 -4.33 1.73
C SER A 52 16.93 -3.31 0.76
N LEU A 53 15.81 -3.64 0.12
CA LEU A 53 15.03 -2.72 -0.73
C LEU A 53 14.38 -1.61 0.12
N ALA A 54 13.77 -1.97 1.25
CA ALA A 54 13.21 -1.02 2.20
C ALA A 54 14.27 -0.06 2.76
N GLU A 55 15.46 -0.54 3.10
CA GLU A 55 16.57 0.30 3.56
C GLU A 55 17.01 1.31 2.50
N ARG A 56 17.02 0.94 1.22
CA ARG A 56 17.35 1.85 0.10
C ARG A 56 16.30 2.95 -0.07
N MET A 57 15.02 2.60 0.07
CA MET A 57 13.95 3.60 0.14
C MET A 57 14.14 4.53 1.35
N GLY A 58 14.49 3.98 2.51
CA GLY A 58 14.85 4.71 3.71
C GLY A 58 15.96 5.73 3.46
N ARG A 59 17.05 5.30 2.80
CA ARG A 59 18.18 6.16 2.43
C ARG A 59 17.75 7.31 1.54
N TYR A 60 16.98 7.04 0.50
CA TYR A 60 16.44 8.09 -0.36
C TYR A 60 15.58 9.11 0.41
N TYR A 61 14.70 8.64 1.29
CA TYR A 61 13.92 9.55 2.14
C TYR A 61 14.83 10.37 3.08
N GLY A 62 15.85 9.74 3.67
CA GLY A 62 16.83 10.41 4.52
C GLY A 62 17.57 11.53 3.77
N ASP A 63 18.09 11.24 2.57
CA ASP A 63 18.78 12.21 1.73
C ASP A 63 17.85 13.37 1.33
N TRP A 64 16.61 13.06 0.94
CA TRP A 64 15.60 14.07 0.61
C TRP A 64 15.24 14.97 1.80
N LEU A 65 15.07 14.39 2.99
CA LEU A 65 14.74 15.13 4.20
C LEU A 65 15.91 15.98 4.71
N ARG A 66 17.16 15.52 4.55
CA ARG A 66 18.38 16.31 4.81
C ARG A 66 18.48 17.50 3.86
N ALA A 67 18.29 17.27 2.56
CA ALA A 67 18.25 18.34 1.56
C ALA A 67 17.14 19.38 1.84
N ARG A 68 16.07 18.97 2.53
CA ARG A 68 14.98 19.85 3.00
C ARG A 68 15.15 20.37 4.43
N ARG A 69 16.30 20.13 5.07
CA ARG A 69 16.64 20.56 6.43
C ARG A 69 15.62 20.12 7.49
N VAL A 70 14.96 18.99 7.25
CA VAL A 70 14.08 18.33 8.23
C VAL A 70 14.90 17.41 9.13
N LEU A 71 15.87 16.69 8.55
CA LEU A 71 16.84 15.88 9.27
C LEU A 71 18.23 16.53 9.26
N PRO A 72 19.06 16.29 10.28
CA PRO A 72 20.45 16.76 10.30
C PRO A 72 21.35 15.94 9.34
N ASP A 73 22.38 16.59 8.78
CA ASP A 73 23.23 15.96 7.76
C ASP A 73 24.12 14.84 8.32
N ASN A 74 24.76 15.07 9.48
CA ASN A 74 25.79 14.18 10.05
C ASN A 74 25.53 13.83 11.52
N ALA A 75 24.27 13.75 11.92
CA ALA A 75 23.89 13.40 13.28
C ALA A 75 22.61 12.57 13.29
N CYS A 76 22.35 11.89 14.42
CA CYS A 76 21.04 11.32 14.63
C CYS A 76 20.00 12.42 14.86
N PRO A 77 18.78 12.27 14.31
CA PRO A 77 17.71 13.20 14.61
C PRO A 77 17.44 13.22 16.11
N ALA A 78 17.07 14.40 16.65
CA ALA A 78 16.69 14.50 18.04
C ALA A 78 15.52 13.54 18.35
N PRO A 79 15.45 12.94 19.56
CA PRO A 79 14.36 12.06 19.94
C PRO A 79 12.98 12.68 19.64
N GLY A 80 12.10 11.89 19.05
CA GLY A 80 10.78 12.33 18.61
C GLY A 80 10.74 12.96 17.21
N THR A 81 11.83 13.44 16.62
CA THR A 81 11.78 14.04 15.27
C THR A 81 11.21 13.08 14.22
N VAL A 82 11.60 11.81 14.30
CA VAL A 82 11.15 10.71 13.44
C VAL A 82 10.41 9.68 14.29
N TYR A 83 9.27 9.21 13.81
CA TYR A 83 8.49 8.16 14.47
C TYR A 83 7.95 7.16 13.46
N GLY A 84 8.24 5.88 13.71
CA GLY A 84 7.69 4.76 12.96
C GLY A 84 6.60 4.06 13.74
N TRP A 85 5.48 3.75 13.09
CA TRP A 85 4.45 2.84 13.58
C TRP A 85 4.18 1.77 12.53
N ALA A 86 4.39 0.51 12.87
CA ALA A 86 4.16 -0.63 12.00
C ALA A 86 2.99 -1.47 12.50
N ASP A 87 2.26 -2.09 11.57
CA ASP A 87 1.32 -3.17 11.90
C ASP A 87 2.07 -4.35 12.56
N ILE A 88 1.34 -5.27 13.18
CA ILE A 88 1.86 -6.38 13.99
C ILE A 88 2.66 -7.41 13.20
N ASP A 89 2.38 -7.54 11.90
CA ASP A 89 2.98 -8.54 11.04
C ASP A 89 4.52 -8.43 11.04
N GLN A 90 5.22 -9.56 10.97
CA GLN A 90 6.69 -9.55 10.89
C GLN A 90 7.16 -8.70 9.71
N ARG A 91 6.48 -8.80 8.56
CA ARG A 91 6.85 -8.06 7.36
C ARG A 91 6.74 -6.55 7.51
N THR A 92 5.76 -6.04 8.24
CA THR A 92 5.57 -4.60 8.46
C THR A 92 6.57 -4.08 9.49
N ARG A 93 6.77 -4.80 10.60
CA ARG A 93 7.75 -4.42 11.64
C ARG A 93 9.17 -4.36 11.08
N GLU A 94 9.60 -5.39 10.36
CA GLU A 94 10.96 -5.41 9.79
C GLU A 94 11.14 -4.42 8.64
N THR A 95 10.10 -4.15 7.83
CA THR A 95 10.16 -3.06 6.83
C THR A 95 10.32 -1.70 7.52
N GLY A 96 9.56 -1.46 8.60
CA GLY A 96 9.66 -0.22 9.38
C GLY A 96 11.06 -0.01 9.97
N ASN A 97 11.67 -1.07 10.51
CA ASN A 97 13.05 -1.02 10.99
C ASN A 97 14.03 -0.72 9.86
N ALA A 98 13.92 -1.40 8.71
CA ALA A 98 14.80 -1.18 7.57
C ALA A 98 14.69 0.24 6.99
N LEU A 99 13.46 0.76 6.83
CA LEU A 99 13.22 2.15 6.39
C LEU A 99 13.87 3.16 7.32
N LEU A 100 13.71 2.98 8.64
CA LEU A 100 14.27 3.90 9.64
C LEU A 100 15.80 3.81 9.70
N GLN A 101 16.36 2.60 9.61
CA GLN A 101 17.81 2.40 9.53
C GLN A 101 18.40 3.08 8.29
N GLY A 102 17.76 2.96 7.13
CA GLY A 102 18.18 3.65 5.91
C GLY A 102 18.07 5.17 6.04
N MET A 103 17.02 5.67 6.70
CA MET A 103 16.74 7.10 6.85
C MET A 103 17.78 7.82 7.72
N ALA A 104 18.18 7.23 8.85
CA ALA A 104 19.30 7.72 9.66
C ALA A 104 20.27 6.59 10.02
N PRO A 105 21.23 6.28 9.13
CA PRO A 105 22.21 5.23 9.34
C PRO A 105 23.04 5.47 10.61
N GLY A 106 23.26 4.42 11.39
CA GLY A 106 24.02 4.47 12.65
C GLY A 106 23.22 4.96 13.86
N CYS A 107 21.94 5.32 13.69
CA CYS A 107 21.06 5.72 14.77
C CYS A 107 20.23 4.54 15.27
N ASP A 108 20.02 4.47 16.58
CA ASP A 108 19.14 3.46 17.18
C ASP A 108 17.66 3.88 17.01
N MET A 109 17.13 3.64 15.82
CA MET A 109 15.73 3.90 15.48
C MET A 109 15.04 2.61 15.08
N ARG A 110 13.88 2.35 15.68
CA ARG A 110 13.02 1.21 15.37
C ARG A 110 11.58 1.65 15.25
N ALA A 111 10.82 0.95 14.42
CA ALA A 111 9.39 1.18 14.34
C ALA A 111 8.73 0.67 15.62
N SER A 112 7.89 1.50 16.22
CA SER A 112 6.97 1.06 17.26
C SER A 112 5.83 0.25 16.64
N HIS A 113 5.16 -0.56 17.44
CA HIS A 113 4.00 -1.35 17.02
C HIS A 113 3.16 -1.70 18.25
N GLN A 114 1.96 -2.25 18.05
CA GLN A 114 1.15 -2.76 19.15
C GLN A 114 1.92 -3.83 19.93
N ALA A 115 1.83 -3.80 21.27
CA ALA A 115 2.55 -4.71 22.14
C ALA A 115 2.06 -6.17 22.00
N ASP A 116 0.75 -6.37 21.95
CA ASP A 116 0.15 -7.67 21.65
C ASP A 116 0.15 -7.92 20.14
N LEU A 117 0.97 -8.88 19.71
CA LEU A 117 1.09 -9.29 18.31
C LEU A 117 0.09 -10.38 17.90
N THR A 118 -0.80 -10.78 18.80
CA THR A 118 -1.82 -11.83 18.56
C THR A 118 -3.18 -11.26 18.17
N THR A 119 -3.36 -9.95 18.30
CA THR A 119 -4.58 -9.22 17.94
C THR A 119 -4.29 -8.17 16.87
N TYR A 120 -5.20 -7.99 15.93
CA TYR A 120 -5.06 -7.03 14.83
C TYR A 120 -4.91 -5.59 15.34
N ASP A 121 -4.00 -4.82 14.74
CA ASP A 121 -3.88 -3.37 14.97
C ASP A 121 -4.99 -2.64 14.22
N ALA A 122 -5.85 -1.95 14.97
CA ALA A 122 -7.01 -1.24 14.42
C ALA A 122 -6.65 -0.04 13.53
N VAL A 123 -5.43 0.49 13.61
CA VAL A 123 -4.95 1.52 12.68
C VAL A 123 -4.91 0.98 11.25
N PHE A 124 -4.43 -0.26 11.09
CA PHE A 124 -4.20 -0.86 9.77
C PHE A 124 -5.29 -1.84 9.36
N GLN A 125 -5.95 -2.52 10.30
CA GLN A 125 -6.89 -3.60 10.03
C GLN A 125 -8.16 -3.49 10.90
N PRO A 126 -8.89 -2.36 10.88
CA PRO A 126 -10.01 -2.12 11.83
C PRO A 126 -11.19 -3.06 11.67
N VAL A 127 -11.50 -3.50 10.45
CA VAL A 127 -12.55 -4.50 10.21
C VAL A 127 -12.17 -5.82 10.89
N ALA A 128 -10.94 -6.29 10.69
CA ALA A 128 -10.44 -7.54 11.28
C ALA A 128 -10.27 -7.44 12.80
N ALA A 129 -9.96 -6.25 13.30
CA ALA A 129 -9.88 -5.94 14.72
C ALA A 129 -11.25 -5.88 15.41
N GLY A 130 -12.35 -5.82 14.64
CA GLY A 130 -13.73 -5.74 15.14
C GLY A 130 -14.20 -4.31 15.43
N ASP A 131 -13.36 -3.30 15.20
CA ASP A 131 -13.63 -1.90 15.55
C ASP A 131 -14.53 -1.21 14.51
N CYS A 132 -14.56 -1.73 13.29
CA CYS A 132 -15.36 -1.18 12.19
C CYS A 132 -15.85 -2.31 11.28
N PRO A 133 -16.76 -3.19 11.76
CA PRO A 133 -17.28 -4.29 10.95
C PRO A 133 -18.06 -3.77 9.74
N LEU A 134 -18.02 -4.51 8.63
CA LEU A 134 -18.78 -4.17 7.43
C LEU A 134 -20.24 -4.63 7.57
N ASP A 135 -21.18 -3.81 7.10
CA ASP A 135 -22.52 -4.28 6.77
C ASP A 135 -22.45 -5.10 5.46
N PRO A 136 -22.78 -6.40 5.47
CA PRO A 136 -22.65 -7.24 4.28
C PRO A 136 -23.53 -6.79 3.10
N GLY A 137 -24.71 -6.23 3.38
CA GLY A 137 -25.64 -5.75 2.37
C GLY A 137 -25.13 -4.48 1.69
N VAL A 138 -24.65 -3.51 2.48
CA VAL A 138 -24.05 -2.27 1.98
C VAL A 138 -22.74 -2.56 1.24
N ALA A 139 -21.88 -3.44 1.77
CA ALA A 139 -20.66 -3.87 1.10
C ALA A 139 -20.93 -4.47 -0.27
N ARG A 140 -21.88 -5.41 -0.36
CA ARG A 140 -22.30 -6.01 -1.63
C ARG A 140 -22.87 -4.96 -2.58
N GLY A 141 -23.81 -4.14 -2.10
CA GLY A 141 -24.46 -3.10 -2.90
C GLY A 141 -23.47 -2.09 -3.49
N ALA A 142 -22.50 -1.65 -2.68
CA ALA A 142 -21.48 -0.70 -3.12
C ALA A 142 -20.57 -1.27 -4.23
N ILE A 143 -20.20 -2.55 -4.13
CA ILE A 143 -19.41 -3.24 -5.17
C ILE A 143 -20.25 -3.44 -6.44
N GLU A 144 -21.46 -3.98 -6.32
CA GLU A 144 -22.32 -4.26 -7.48
C GLU A 144 -22.71 -2.97 -8.22
N ALA A 145 -22.91 -1.85 -7.51
CA ALA A 145 -23.18 -0.56 -8.12
C ALA A 145 -22.04 -0.09 -9.06
N ARG A 146 -20.77 -0.41 -8.74
CA ARG A 146 -19.63 -0.11 -9.62
C ARG A 146 -19.54 -1.03 -10.84
N LEU A 147 -20.20 -2.17 -10.79
CA LEU A 147 -20.17 -3.21 -11.81
C LEU A 147 -21.43 -3.27 -12.67
N ALA A 148 -22.43 -2.45 -12.36
CA ALA A 148 -23.67 -2.38 -13.13
C ALA A 148 -23.41 -2.00 -14.62
N PRO A 149 -24.20 -2.54 -15.56
CA PRO A 149 -25.34 -3.46 -15.36
C PRO A 149 -24.93 -4.94 -15.25
N ASP A 150 -23.73 -5.31 -15.68
CA ASP A 150 -23.32 -6.72 -15.83
C ASP A 150 -22.97 -7.39 -14.49
N GLY A 151 -22.73 -6.61 -13.43
CA GLY A 151 -22.36 -7.11 -12.11
C GLY A 151 -21.05 -7.89 -12.11
N VAL A 152 -20.83 -8.68 -11.06
CA VAL A 152 -19.62 -9.52 -10.90
C VAL A 152 -19.44 -10.53 -12.04
N SER A 153 -20.52 -11.03 -12.67
CA SER A 153 -20.43 -11.97 -13.78
C SER A 153 -19.81 -11.37 -15.05
N GLY A 154 -19.89 -10.04 -15.21
CA GLY A 154 -19.24 -9.32 -16.31
C GLY A 154 -17.70 -9.26 -16.22
N LEU A 155 -17.12 -9.57 -15.05
CA LEU A 155 -15.68 -9.39 -14.83
C LEU A 155 -14.81 -10.31 -15.69
N ASN A 156 -15.21 -11.57 -15.91
CA ASN A 156 -14.45 -12.46 -16.80
C ASN A 156 -14.38 -11.89 -18.22
N LYS A 157 -15.48 -11.31 -18.72
CA LYS A 157 -15.54 -10.67 -20.04
C LYS A 157 -14.69 -9.41 -20.08
N ARG A 158 -14.80 -8.55 -19.07
CA ARG A 158 -14.05 -7.29 -18.97
C ARG A 158 -12.54 -7.51 -18.97
N TYR A 159 -12.07 -8.56 -18.31
CA TYR A 159 -10.64 -8.89 -18.17
C TYR A 159 -10.23 -10.14 -18.97
N ALA A 160 -10.94 -10.44 -20.06
CA ALA A 160 -10.74 -11.70 -20.81
C ALA A 160 -9.30 -11.89 -21.29
N ALA A 161 -8.67 -10.85 -21.86
CA ALA A 161 -7.29 -10.91 -22.32
C ALA A 161 -6.30 -11.20 -21.18
N THR A 162 -6.54 -10.61 -20.02
CA THR A 162 -5.70 -10.77 -18.83
C THR A 162 -5.84 -12.15 -18.22
N ILE A 163 -7.07 -12.64 -18.11
CA ILE A 163 -7.35 -13.98 -17.59
C ILE A 163 -6.80 -15.04 -18.55
N ALA A 164 -6.99 -14.90 -19.86
CA ALA A 164 -6.43 -15.81 -20.86
C ALA A 164 -4.90 -15.84 -20.78
N ARG A 165 -4.26 -14.67 -20.71
CA ARG A 165 -2.80 -14.62 -20.58
C ARG A 165 -2.30 -15.26 -19.28
N MET A 166 -3.01 -15.05 -18.18
CA MET A 166 -2.70 -15.72 -16.92
C MET A 166 -2.87 -17.25 -17.02
N SER A 167 -3.93 -17.71 -17.69
CA SER A 167 -4.21 -19.13 -17.95
C SER A 167 -3.03 -19.82 -18.64
N GLU A 168 -2.45 -19.15 -19.65
CA GLU A 168 -1.26 -19.62 -20.37
C GLU A 168 -0.01 -19.66 -19.48
N VAL A 169 0.27 -18.59 -18.71
CA VAL A 169 1.45 -18.53 -17.83
C VAL A 169 1.40 -19.62 -16.77
N LEU A 170 0.21 -19.85 -16.19
CA LEU A 170 -0.01 -20.88 -15.19
C LEU A 170 -0.03 -22.30 -15.75
N ASP A 171 -0.12 -22.48 -17.06
CA ASP A 171 -0.49 -23.75 -17.68
C ASP A 171 -1.74 -24.38 -17.01
N TYR A 172 -2.78 -23.55 -16.86
CA TYR A 172 -3.95 -23.89 -16.03
C TYR A 172 -4.66 -25.17 -16.49
N ALA A 173 -4.63 -25.46 -17.80
CA ALA A 173 -5.24 -26.65 -18.40
C ALA A 173 -4.67 -27.97 -17.88
N HIS A 174 -3.44 -27.97 -17.33
CA HIS A 174 -2.81 -29.13 -16.71
C HIS A 174 -2.71 -29.00 -15.18
N SER A 175 -3.28 -27.93 -14.59
CA SER A 175 -3.21 -27.69 -13.16
C SER A 175 -4.02 -28.70 -12.33
N PRO A 176 -3.66 -28.92 -11.06
CA PRO A 176 -4.47 -29.75 -10.16
C PRO A 176 -5.91 -29.26 -9.99
N ALA A 177 -6.18 -27.96 -10.13
CA ALA A 177 -7.54 -27.42 -10.09
C ALA A 177 -8.39 -27.81 -11.32
N CYS A 178 -7.77 -28.01 -12.48
CA CYS A 178 -8.46 -28.54 -13.66
C CYS A 178 -8.71 -30.06 -13.55
N GLY A 179 -7.81 -30.76 -12.85
CA GLY A 179 -7.90 -32.20 -12.65
C GLY A 179 -7.41 -33.02 -13.85
N ALA A 180 -7.42 -34.35 -13.70
CA ALA A 180 -6.74 -35.27 -14.62
C ALA A 180 -7.29 -35.28 -16.06
N GLN A 181 -8.54 -34.86 -16.27
CA GLN A 181 -9.15 -34.81 -17.61
C GLN A 181 -8.58 -33.66 -18.46
N GLY A 182 -7.98 -32.63 -17.82
CA GLY A 182 -7.38 -31.50 -18.51
C GLY A 182 -8.38 -30.64 -19.29
N GLY A 183 -7.85 -29.73 -20.11
CA GLY A 183 -8.64 -28.95 -21.08
C GLY A 183 -9.50 -27.82 -20.50
N CYS A 184 -9.50 -27.63 -19.18
CA CYS A 184 -10.15 -26.48 -18.54
C CYS A 184 -9.39 -25.20 -18.84
N LYS A 185 -10.11 -24.09 -18.87
CA LYS A 185 -9.53 -22.75 -19.00
C LYS A 185 -9.83 -21.95 -17.75
N LEU A 186 -8.87 -21.15 -17.29
CA LEU A 186 -9.12 -20.23 -16.18
C LEU A 186 -10.27 -19.27 -16.52
N GLU A 187 -10.39 -18.92 -17.80
CA GLU A 187 -11.44 -18.12 -18.41
C GLU A 187 -12.85 -18.66 -18.11
N ASP A 188 -13.00 -19.98 -18.02
CA ASP A 188 -14.28 -20.66 -17.76
C ASP A 188 -14.63 -20.69 -16.26
N VAL A 189 -13.69 -20.33 -15.38
CA VAL A 189 -13.91 -20.28 -13.94
C VAL A 189 -14.62 -18.96 -13.58
N PRO A 190 -15.88 -18.96 -13.13
CA PRO A 190 -16.59 -17.72 -12.88
C PRO A 190 -15.94 -16.91 -11.76
N THR A 191 -15.67 -15.62 -12.02
CA THR A 191 -15.32 -14.69 -10.95
C THR A 191 -16.51 -14.52 -10.00
N ARG A 192 -16.26 -14.57 -8.68
CA ARG A 192 -17.29 -14.45 -7.65
C ARG A 192 -16.86 -13.52 -6.53
N LEU A 193 -17.81 -12.69 -6.09
CA LEU A 193 -17.69 -11.87 -4.89
C LEU A 193 -18.19 -12.65 -3.68
N ARG A 194 -17.31 -12.88 -2.72
CA ARG A 194 -17.66 -13.36 -1.38
C ARG A 194 -17.72 -12.16 -0.44
N VAL A 195 -18.82 -12.02 0.28
CA VAL A 195 -18.99 -11.06 1.37
C VAL A 195 -19.28 -11.90 2.59
N GLU A 196 -18.47 -11.76 3.63
CA GLU A 196 -18.64 -12.56 4.85
C GLU A 196 -19.86 -12.06 5.63
N GLY A 197 -20.68 -12.98 6.13
CA GLY A 197 -21.93 -12.64 6.83
C GLY A 197 -21.71 -12.04 8.22
N ASP A 198 -20.51 -12.20 8.78
CA ASP A 198 -20.08 -11.63 10.06
C ASP A 198 -19.46 -10.23 9.91
N GLY A 199 -19.44 -9.68 8.70
CA GLY A 199 -18.87 -8.35 8.42
C GLY A 199 -17.34 -8.30 8.42
N SER A 200 -16.65 -9.44 8.51
CA SER A 200 -15.17 -9.51 8.60
C SER A 200 -14.44 -9.15 7.30
N GLY A 201 -15.13 -9.09 6.16
CA GLY A 201 -14.51 -8.66 4.92
C GLY A 201 -15.22 -9.07 3.64
N VAL A 202 -14.52 -8.81 2.55
CA VAL A 202 -14.91 -9.20 1.20
C VAL A 202 -13.73 -9.86 0.48
N ALA A 203 -14.01 -10.78 -0.45
CA ALA A 203 -13.01 -11.44 -1.25
C ALA A 203 -13.49 -11.64 -2.69
N LEU A 204 -12.56 -11.56 -3.64
CA LEU A 204 -12.78 -11.91 -5.03
C LEU A 204 -12.16 -13.28 -5.30
N ARG A 205 -12.95 -14.21 -5.82
CA ARG A 205 -12.53 -15.59 -6.13
C ARG A 205 -12.81 -15.91 -7.60
N GLY A 206 -12.34 -17.08 -8.05
CA GLY A 206 -12.47 -17.50 -9.45
C GLY A 206 -11.39 -16.90 -10.33
N ALA A 207 -11.64 -16.79 -11.63
CA ALA A 207 -10.63 -16.39 -12.62
C ALA A 207 -9.83 -15.14 -12.24
N LEU A 208 -10.51 -14.01 -11.99
CA LEU A 208 -9.83 -12.75 -11.74
C LEU A 208 -9.11 -12.74 -10.39
N GLY A 209 -9.67 -13.37 -9.35
CA GLY A 209 -9.03 -13.50 -8.04
C GLY A 209 -7.79 -14.39 -8.07
N SER A 210 -7.84 -15.51 -8.80
CA SER A 210 -6.67 -16.38 -9.03
C SER A 210 -5.58 -15.63 -9.81
N ALA A 211 -5.96 -14.88 -10.84
CA ALA A 211 -5.02 -14.08 -11.62
C ALA A 211 -4.38 -12.95 -10.79
N ALA A 212 -5.17 -12.22 -10.01
CA ALA A 212 -4.68 -11.18 -9.11
C ALA A 212 -3.66 -11.72 -8.10
N LYS A 213 -3.91 -12.93 -7.56
CA LYS A 213 -2.99 -13.58 -6.63
C LYS A 213 -1.70 -14.02 -7.33
N ALA A 214 -1.82 -14.75 -8.43
CA ALA A 214 -0.66 -15.26 -9.15
C ALA A 214 0.25 -14.13 -9.66
N SER A 215 -0.34 -13.06 -10.19
CA SER A 215 0.42 -11.93 -10.74
C SER A 215 1.19 -11.16 -9.66
N GLU A 216 0.63 -10.97 -8.46
CA GLU A 216 1.36 -10.43 -7.31
C GLU A 216 2.53 -11.33 -6.90
N VAL A 217 2.32 -12.66 -6.88
CA VAL A 217 3.40 -13.60 -6.54
C VAL A 217 4.54 -13.54 -7.56
N PHE A 218 4.22 -13.43 -8.86
CA PHE A 218 5.24 -13.26 -9.89
C PHE A 218 6.03 -11.96 -9.69
N LEU A 219 5.36 -10.85 -9.38
CA LEU A 219 6.02 -9.59 -9.05
C LEU A 219 6.97 -9.75 -7.85
N LEU A 220 6.54 -10.47 -6.81
CA LEU A 220 7.36 -10.73 -5.63
C LEU A 220 8.57 -11.61 -5.99
N GLN A 221 8.43 -12.66 -6.82
CA GLN A 221 9.56 -13.46 -7.30
C GLN A 221 10.59 -12.60 -8.04
N TYR A 222 10.10 -11.69 -8.88
CA TYR A 222 10.94 -10.76 -9.63
C TYR A 222 11.70 -9.81 -8.70
N GLY A 223 11.01 -9.21 -7.73
CA GLY A 223 11.58 -8.34 -6.70
C GLY A 223 12.54 -9.05 -5.74
N GLU A 224 12.30 -10.33 -5.46
CA GLU A 224 13.20 -11.21 -4.69
C GLU A 224 14.49 -11.54 -5.46
N GLY A 225 14.56 -11.23 -6.76
CA GLY A 225 15.75 -11.49 -7.55
C GLY A 225 15.92 -12.98 -7.87
N LEU A 226 14.85 -13.78 -7.86
CA LEU A 226 14.92 -15.17 -8.31
C LEU A 226 15.41 -15.25 -9.77
N PRO A 227 16.07 -16.34 -10.19
CA PRO A 227 16.45 -16.54 -11.59
C PRO A 227 15.30 -16.27 -12.56
N ASP A 228 15.56 -15.73 -13.74
CA ASP A 228 14.50 -15.43 -14.72
C ASP A 228 13.69 -16.68 -15.09
N SER A 229 14.32 -17.86 -15.08
CA SER A 229 13.67 -19.17 -15.26
C SER A 229 12.70 -19.55 -14.14
N ASP A 230 12.81 -18.93 -12.97
CA ASP A 230 11.98 -19.24 -11.80
C ASP A 230 10.84 -18.22 -11.65
N VAL A 231 11.04 -16.99 -12.12
CA VAL A 231 9.98 -15.97 -12.16
C VAL A 231 8.92 -16.40 -13.16
N ALA A 232 7.76 -16.84 -12.65
CA ALA A 232 6.68 -17.42 -13.46
C ALA A 232 7.18 -18.47 -14.47
N TRP A 233 8.17 -19.28 -14.07
CA TRP A 233 8.81 -20.30 -14.90
C TRP A 233 9.43 -19.76 -16.21
N GLY A 234 9.84 -18.49 -16.24
CA GLY A 234 10.37 -17.81 -17.43
C GLY A 234 9.32 -17.52 -18.51
N ARG A 235 8.02 -17.59 -18.17
CA ARG A 235 6.94 -17.46 -19.15
C ARG A 235 6.47 -16.03 -19.38
N ILE A 236 6.94 -15.05 -18.60
CA ILE A 236 6.60 -13.63 -18.80
C ILE A 236 7.56 -13.03 -19.83
N ARG A 237 7.01 -12.41 -20.87
CA ARG A 237 7.77 -12.06 -22.08
C ARG A 237 8.48 -10.72 -21.98
N ASP A 238 7.77 -9.69 -21.52
CA ASP A 238 8.22 -8.30 -21.55
C ASP A 238 7.41 -7.43 -20.57
N GLU A 239 7.69 -6.13 -20.56
CA GLU A 239 7.01 -5.13 -19.72
C GLU A 239 5.50 -5.01 -20.00
N GLN A 240 5.06 -5.19 -21.24
CA GLN A 240 3.64 -5.15 -21.59
C GLN A 240 2.91 -6.38 -21.05
N ASP A 241 3.57 -7.53 -21.07
CA ASP A 241 3.07 -8.76 -20.50
C ASP A 241 2.95 -8.67 -18.97
N TRP A 242 3.94 -8.04 -18.31
CA TRP A 242 3.86 -7.70 -16.89
C TRP A 242 2.65 -6.81 -16.58
N ALA A 243 2.47 -5.71 -17.31
CA ALA A 243 1.34 -4.80 -17.13
C ALA A 243 -0.01 -5.52 -17.35
N ARG A 244 -0.08 -6.40 -18.36
CA ARG A 244 -1.27 -7.22 -18.63
C ARG A 244 -1.61 -8.13 -17.46
N LEU A 245 -0.63 -8.85 -16.90
CA LEU A 245 -0.88 -9.79 -15.79
C LEU A 245 -1.25 -9.06 -14.48
N LEU A 246 -0.56 -7.96 -14.18
CA LEU A 246 -0.81 -7.15 -12.97
C LEU A 246 -2.11 -6.34 -13.03
N GLU A 247 -2.71 -6.17 -14.22
CA GLU A 247 -4.06 -5.60 -14.36
C GLU A 247 -5.07 -6.32 -13.45
N ALA A 248 -4.96 -7.65 -13.30
CA ALA A 248 -5.82 -8.41 -12.41
C ALA A 248 -5.66 -8.00 -10.94
N HIS A 249 -4.41 -7.84 -10.47
CA HIS A 249 -4.11 -7.42 -9.11
C HIS A 249 -4.65 -6.00 -8.84
N ASN A 250 -4.38 -5.08 -9.76
CA ASN A 250 -4.85 -3.70 -9.68
C ASN A 250 -6.38 -3.62 -9.70
N ALA A 251 -7.05 -4.40 -10.55
CA ALA A 251 -8.51 -4.48 -10.61
C ALA A 251 -9.12 -5.00 -9.30
N GLN A 252 -8.49 -6.00 -8.67
CA GLN A 252 -8.95 -6.49 -7.38
C GLN A 252 -8.82 -5.42 -6.29
N ARG A 253 -7.68 -4.71 -6.22
CA ARG A 253 -7.49 -3.61 -5.24
C ARG A 253 -8.45 -2.46 -5.49
N ASP A 254 -8.66 -2.07 -6.75
CA ASP A 254 -9.65 -1.05 -7.09
C ASP A 254 -11.05 -1.43 -6.60
N LEU A 255 -11.48 -2.66 -6.85
CA LEU A 255 -12.82 -3.10 -6.49
C LEU A 255 -13.01 -3.29 -4.97
N LEU A 256 -12.06 -3.92 -4.30
CA LEU A 256 -12.23 -4.34 -2.90
C LEU A 256 -11.70 -3.32 -1.89
N ASN A 257 -10.81 -2.41 -2.30
CA ASN A 257 -10.17 -1.44 -1.40
C ASN A 257 -10.48 0.01 -1.77
N ARG A 258 -10.69 0.34 -3.05
CA ARG A 258 -11.01 1.72 -3.46
C ARG A 258 -12.50 2.02 -3.54
N THR A 259 -13.38 1.01 -3.44
CA THR A 259 -14.84 1.23 -3.36
C THR A 259 -15.18 2.00 -2.09
N SER A 260 -15.81 3.18 -2.23
CA SER A 260 -15.90 4.19 -1.17
C SER A 260 -16.35 3.68 0.19
N TYR A 261 -17.36 2.81 0.25
CA TYR A 261 -17.82 2.23 1.51
C TYR A 261 -16.74 1.39 2.20
N LEU A 262 -16.09 0.49 1.45
CA LEU A 262 -15.02 -0.37 1.95
C LEU A 262 -13.77 0.43 2.31
N ALA A 263 -13.42 1.40 1.46
CA ALA A 263 -12.30 2.32 1.66
C ALA A 263 -12.47 3.12 2.95
N SER A 264 -13.67 3.66 3.19
CA SER A 264 -13.97 4.43 4.40
C SER A 264 -13.92 3.55 5.65
N ALA A 265 -14.51 2.34 5.61
CA ALA A 265 -14.48 1.43 6.75
C ALA A 265 -13.05 1.00 7.12
N ASN A 266 -12.25 0.57 6.14
CA ASN A 266 -10.90 0.08 6.41
C ASN A 266 -9.83 1.18 6.55
N GLY A 267 -10.04 2.34 5.93
CA GLY A 267 -9.04 3.41 5.82
C GLY A 267 -9.21 4.53 6.84
N THR A 268 -10.37 4.65 7.49
CA THR A 268 -10.66 5.74 8.43
C THR A 268 -9.60 5.86 9.54
N PRO A 269 -9.23 4.81 10.28
CA PRO A 269 -8.22 4.91 11.33
C PRO A 269 -6.87 5.41 10.85
N LEU A 270 -6.35 4.85 9.75
CA LEU A 270 -5.07 5.27 9.19
C LEU A 270 -5.09 6.70 8.67
N LEU A 271 -6.16 7.12 8.00
CA LEU A 271 -6.32 8.50 7.54
C LEU A 271 -6.47 9.45 8.74
N ALA A 272 -7.17 9.05 9.80
CA ALA A 272 -7.29 9.85 11.02
C ALA A 272 -5.95 10.06 11.72
N VAL A 273 -5.12 9.01 11.86
CA VAL A 273 -3.74 9.13 12.38
C VAL A 273 -2.88 10.02 11.48
N THR A 274 -3.00 9.88 10.17
CA THR A 274 -2.31 10.74 9.18
C THR A 274 -2.71 12.21 9.35
N LEU A 275 -4.00 12.50 9.52
CA LEU A 275 -4.51 13.85 9.72
C LEU A 275 -4.11 14.42 11.08
N ASP A 276 -4.09 13.61 12.14
CA ASP A 276 -3.63 14.03 13.46
C ASP A 276 -2.16 14.47 13.42
N ALA A 277 -1.28 13.66 12.81
CA ALA A 277 0.12 13.98 12.61
C ALA A 277 0.34 15.32 11.89
N LEU A 278 -0.35 15.54 10.77
CA LEU A 278 -0.26 16.78 10.00
C LEU A 278 -0.89 17.97 10.74
N THR A 279 -1.99 17.77 11.47
CA THR A 279 -2.67 18.82 12.26
C THR A 279 -1.77 19.34 13.36
N ARG A 280 -1.13 18.44 14.14
CA ARG A 280 -0.20 18.82 15.21
C ARG A 280 0.99 19.60 14.66
N SER A 281 1.52 19.15 13.53
CA SER A 281 2.62 19.82 12.83
C SER A 281 2.23 21.20 12.31
N ALA A 282 1.03 21.35 11.74
CA ALA A 282 0.52 22.63 11.24
C ALA A 282 0.31 23.66 12.35
N ALA A 283 -0.25 23.21 13.49
CA ALA A 283 -0.51 24.03 14.66
C ALA A 283 0.74 24.30 15.52
N GLN A 284 1.87 23.63 15.23
CA GLN A 284 3.07 23.62 16.09
C GLN A 284 2.72 23.27 17.55
N SER A 285 1.71 22.42 17.75
CA SER A 285 1.22 22.08 19.08
C SER A 285 2.17 21.11 19.76
N SER A 286 2.58 21.45 20.99
CA SER A 286 3.34 20.56 21.86
C SER A 286 2.48 19.87 22.92
N ALA A 287 1.16 20.01 22.85
CA ALA A 287 0.25 19.41 23.81
C ALA A 287 0.04 17.92 23.50
N PRO A 288 0.08 17.04 24.51
CA PRO A 288 -0.45 15.70 24.38
C PRO A 288 -1.93 15.77 23.99
N ALA A 289 -2.34 14.97 23.01
CA ALA A 289 -3.73 14.78 22.64
C ALA A 289 -3.99 13.28 22.49
N PRO A 290 -5.21 12.82 22.84
CA PRO A 290 -5.57 11.41 22.73
C PRO A 290 -5.40 10.94 21.29
N ALA A 291 -5.11 9.64 21.13
CA ALA A 291 -5.08 9.03 19.82
C ALA A 291 -6.49 9.12 19.19
N PRO A 292 -6.59 9.38 17.87
CA PRO A 292 -7.89 9.48 17.20
C PRO A 292 -8.60 8.12 17.06
N VAL A 293 -7.87 7.02 17.30
CA VAL A 293 -8.32 5.62 17.23
C VAL A 293 -7.53 4.79 18.25
N ARG A 294 -7.99 3.56 18.53
CA ARG A 294 -7.20 2.57 19.26
C ARG A 294 -5.89 2.29 18.51
N GLY A 295 -4.79 2.82 19.02
CA GLY A 295 -3.52 2.87 18.28
C GLY A 295 -2.49 3.77 18.97
N PRO A 296 -1.49 4.26 18.23
CA PRO A 296 -0.40 5.02 18.82
C PRO A 296 -0.85 6.41 19.26
N VAL A 297 -0.45 6.81 20.48
CA VAL A 297 -0.38 8.22 20.83
C VAL A 297 0.87 8.80 20.17
N LEU A 298 0.68 9.65 19.17
CA LEU A 298 1.79 10.26 18.44
C LEU A 298 2.64 11.13 19.39
N PRO A 299 3.96 10.93 19.42
CA PRO A 299 4.83 11.75 20.27
C PRO A 299 4.81 13.24 19.86
N VAL A 300 5.15 14.09 20.83
CA VAL A 300 5.21 15.54 20.64
C VAL A 300 6.50 15.94 19.91
N GLY A 301 6.40 16.88 18.97
CA GLY A 301 7.54 17.47 18.27
C GLY A 301 7.98 16.74 17.00
N ASN A 302 7.29 15.66 16.64
CA ASN A 302 7.58 14.87 15.45
C ASN A 302 7.33 15.66 14.16
N ARG A 303 8.22 15.44 13.18
CA ARG A 303 8.12 16.03 11.84
C ARG A 303 8.11 14.99 10.74
N VAL A 304 8.50 13.76 11.04
CA VAL A 304 8.55 12.65 10.09
C VAL A 304 7.84 11.47 10.71
N TYR A 305 6.74 11.06 10.10
CA TYR A 305 5.97 9.90 10.51
C TYR A 305 6.06 8.83 9.42
N VAL A 306 6.36 7.59 9.81
CA VAL A 306 6.41 6.44 8.91
C VAL A 306 5.41 5.42 9.40
N LEU A 307 4.32 5.22 8.65
CA LEU A 307 3.24 4.30 8.96
C LEU A 307 3.35 3.10 8.01
N ILE A 308 3.67 1.92 8.53
CA ILE A 308 4.01 0.74 7.73
C ILE A 308 2.89 -0.30 7.81
N GLY A 309 2.17 -0.47 6.71
CA GLY A 309 1.07 -1.41 6.57
C GLY A 309 1.17 -2.20 5.25
N HIS A 310 0.04 -2.30 4.56
CA HIS A 310 -0.14 -3.15 3.40
C HIS A 310 -0.56 -2.36 2.15
N ASP A 311 -0.55 -3.02 1.00
CA ASP A 311 -1.10 -2.51 -0.26
C ASP A 311 -2.56 -2.08 -0.12
N THR A 312 -3.34 -2.86 0.64
CA THR A 312 -4.73 -2.57 0.98
C THR A 312 -4.88 -1.22 1.69
N ASN A 313 -3.97 -0.87 2.61
CA ASN A 313 -4.01 0.42 3.32
C ASN A 313 -3.79 1.59 2.36
N VAL A 314 -2.81 1.48 1.47
CA VAL A 314 -2.53 2.47 0.43
C VAL A 314 -3.76 2.65 -0.47
N ALA A 315 -4.35 1.53 -0.93
CA ALA A 315 -5.54 1.55 -1.76
C ALA A 315 -6.78 2.12 -1.03
N ASN A 316 -6.98 1.82 0.25
CA ASN A 316 -8.09 2.36 1.04
C ASN A 316 -7.97 3.89 1.17
N VAL A 317 -6.80 4.40 1.56
CA VAL A 317 -6.56 5.85 1.67
C VAL A 317 -6.74 6.54 0.31
N ALA A 318 -6.24 5.93 -0.76
CA ALA A 318 -6.44 6.42 -2.12
C ALA A 318 -7.92 6.47 -2.52
N GLY A 319 -8.71 5.43 -2.18
CA GLY A 319 -10.15 5.40 -2.42
C GLY A 319 -10.89 6.51 -1.67
N MET A 320 -10.57 6.71 -0.39
CA MET A 320 -11.19 7.77 0.45
C MET A 320 -10.92 9.17 -0.10
N LEU A 321 -9.66 9.42 -0.49
CA LEU A 321 -9.22 10.73 -0.98
C LEU A 321 -9.37 10.89 -2.50
N LYS A 322 -9.93 9.89 -3.20
CA LYS A 322 -10.08 9.83 -4.66
C LYS A 322 -8.76 10.09 -5.40
N LEU A 323 -7.66 9.62 -4.85
CA LEU A 323 -6.33 9.71 -5.45
C LEU A 323 -6.19 8.64 -6.51
N ASP A 324 -5.64 9.00 -7.67
CA ASP A 324 -5.39 8.06 -8.77
C ASP A 324 -4.02 8.32 -9.41
N TRP A 325 -3.43 7.26 -9.98
CA TRP A 325 -2.12 7.33 -10.61
C TRP A 325 -1.90 6.17 -11.59
N GLN A 326 -0.86 6.33 -12.41
CA GLN A 326 -0.26 5.27 -13.21
C GLN A 326 1.25 5.35 -13.01
N LEU A 327 1.89 4.19 -12.87
CA LEU A 327 3.33 4.08 -12.68
C LEU A 327 3.92 3.45 -13.94
N SER A 328 4.65 4.23 -14.75
CA SER A 328 5.07 3.80 -16.08
C SER A 328 6.10 2.67 -16.08
N ASP A 329 6.89 2.55 -15.02
CA ASP A 329 7.97 1.57 -14.86
C ASP A 329 7.71 0.61 -13.68
N GLN A 330 6.45 0.51 -13.24
CA GLN A 330 6.01 -0.37 -12.17
C GLN A 330 4.54 -0.81 -12.39
N PRO A 331 4.28 -2.06 -12.80
CA PRO A 331 2.93 -2.50 -13.15
C PRO A 331 1.98 -2.68 -11.94
N ASP A 332 2.49 -2.82 -10.71
CA ASP A 332 1.68 -2.80 -9.50
C ASP A 332 1.42 -1.35 -9.07
N ASN A 333 0.16 -0.96 -8.92
CA ASN A 333 -0.19 0.39 -8.46
C ASN A 333 0.20 0.62 -6.99
N THR A 334 0.41 -0.44 -6.23
CA THR A 334 0.71 -0.42 -4.80
C THR A 334 1.94 -1.29 -4.51
N PRO A 335 3.09 -1.08 -5.18
CA PRO A 335 4.22 -2.01 -5.19
C PRO A 335 4.85 -2.18 -3.80
N PRO A 336 5.66 -3.24 -3.56
CA PRO A 336 6.46 -3.36 -2.34
C PRO A 336 7.28 -2.10 -2.06
N ASP A 337 7.31 -1.66 -0.79
CA ASP A 337 7.91 -0.39 -0.35
C ASP A 337 7.31 0.89 -0.97
N GLY A 338 6.26 0.76 -1.79
CA GLY A 338 5.51 1.87 -2.35
C GLY A 338 4.70 2.58 -1.27
N ALA A 339 4.71 3.92 -1.30
CA ALA A 339 4.11 4.73 -0.25
C ALA A 339 3.37 5.96 -0.79
N LEU A 340 2.25 6.27 -0.13
CA LEU A 340 1.64 7.60 -0.20
C LEU A 340 2.38 8.52 0.77
N VAL A 341 3.01 9.55 0.25
CA VAL A 341 3.78 10.52 1.01
C VAL A 341 3.02 11.84 1.06
N PHE A 342 2.48 12.16 2.23
CA PHE A 342 1.81 13.41 2.53
C PHE A 342 2.84 14.40 3.07
N THR A 343 3.00 15.53 2.40
CA THR A 343 3.96 16.57 2.80
C THR A 343 3.23 17.86 3.11
N LEU A 344 3.44 18.40 4.31
CA LEU A 344 2.93 19.69 4.74
C LEU A 344 4.02 20.75 4.58
N TRP A 345 3.72 21.76 3.79
CA TRP A 345 4.61 22.86 3.45
C TRP A 345 4.09 24.18 3.99
N ARG A 346 5.00 25.13 4.19
CA ARG A 346 4.69 26.52 4.47
C ARG A 346 5.34 27.41 3.42
N ASP A 347 4.57 28.32 2.85
CA ASP A 347 5.07 29.30 1.89
C ASP A 347 5.73 30.50 2.60
N LEU A 348 6.18 31.49 1.84
CA LEU A 348 6.79 32.72 2.37
C LEU A 348 5.78 33.64 3.08
N ALA A 349 4.48 33.54 2.77
CA ALA A 349 3.43 34.29 3.44
C ALA A 349 3.00 33.65 4.78
N GLY A 350 3.42 32.41 5.04
CA GLY A 350 3.06 31.63 6.21
C GLY A 350 1.86 30.70 5.98
N ASP A 351 1.28 30.68 4.79
CA ASP A 351 0.18 29.80 4.42
C ASP A 351 0.68 28.35 4.34
N ALA A 352 -0.12 27.42 4.85
CA ALA A 352 0.20 26.00 4.88
C ALA A 352 -0.49 25.23 3.74
N PHE A 353 0.23 24.32 3.10
CA PHE A 353 -0.26 23.52 1.97
C PHE A 353 0.16 22.07 2.11
N VAL A 354 -0.67 21.15 1.64
CA VAL A 354 -0.34 19.73 1.54
C VAL A 354 -0.12 19.33 0.08
N ARG A 355 0.78 18.37 -0.11
CA ARG A 355 0.94 17.62 -1.36
C ARG A 355 0.96 16.13 -1.05
N VAL A 356 0.36 15.33 -1.92
CA VAL A 356 0.40 13.87 -1.84
C VAL A 356 1.10 13.31 -3.06
N GLU A 357 2.00 12.37 -2.84
CA GLU A 357 2.82 11.77 -3.90
C GLU A 357 2.88 10.26 -3.70
N MET A 358 2.85 9.49 -4.80
CA MET A 358 3.19 8.08 -4.78
C MET A 358 4.69 7.94 -5.00
N VAL A 359 5.39 7.38 -4.02
CA VAL A 359 6.85 7.17 -4.05
C VAL A 359 7.13 5.68 -4.05
N TYR A 360 7.98 5.21 -4.96
CA TYR A 360 8.16 3.78 -5.21
C TYR A 360 9.48 3.47 -5.92
N GLN A 361 9.84 2.20 -5.95
CA GLN A 361 10.92 1.69 -6.80
C GLN A 361 10.34 1.17 -8.11
N SER A 362 11.00 1.49 -9.23
CA SER A 362 10.69 0.85 -10.51
C SER A 362 11.00 -0.65 -10.48
N MET A 363 10.45 -1.40 -11.43
CA MET A 363 10.80 -2.81 -11.63
C MET A 363 12.31 -3.00 -11.74
N HIS A 364 12.99 -2.14 -12.50
CA HIS A 364 14.44 -2.18 -12.63
C HIS A 364 15.16 -1.93 -11.29
N GLN A 365 14.73 -0.93 -10.53
CA GLN A 365 15.33 -0.59 -9.24
C GLN A 365 15.20 -1.75 -8.23
N MET A 366 14.01 -2.37 -8.18
CA MET A 366 13.76 -3.55 -7.34
C MET A 366 14.62 -4.75 -7.77
N ARG A 367 14.67 -5.05 -9.07
CA ARG A 367 15.40 -6.21 -9.62
C ARG A 367 16.91 -6.14 -9.40
N HIS A 368 17.48 -4.94 -9.45
CA HIS A 368 18.93 -4.76 -9.41
C HIS A 368 19.46 -4.27 -8.07
N LEU A 369 18.60 -4.13 -7.04
CA LEU A 369 18.97 -3.49 -5.78
C LEU A 369 19.65 -2.13 -6.04
N THR A 370 19.06 -1.32 -6.93
CA THR A 370 19.66 -0.04 -7.30
C THR A 370 19.87 0.81 -6.05
N THR A 371 21.04 1.42 -5.92
CA THR A 371 21.32 2.34 -4.83
C THR A 371 20.56 3.63 -5.06
N LEU A 372 19.61 3.94 -4.18
CA LEU A 372 18.80 5.15 -4.27
C LEU A 372 19.49 6.31 -3.54
N SER A 373 19.41 7.49 -4.14
CA SER A 373 19.97 8.77 -3.67
C SER A 373 19.24 9.94 -4.34
N LEU A 374 19.67 11.19 -4.16
CA LEU A 374 19.09 12.30 -4.92
C LEU A 374 19.46 12.31 -6.42
N ASP A 375 20.62 11.73 -6.76
CA ASP A 375 21.09 11.64 -8.15
C ASP A 375 20.48 10.43 -8.88
N GLU A 376 20.22 9.34 -8.15
CA GLU A 376 19.49 8.15 -8.62
C GLU A 376 18.24 7.97 -7.73
N PRO A 377 17.17 8.74 -7.94
CA PRO A 377 16.05 8.81 -7.02
C PRO A 377 15.11 7.60 -7.13
N ALA A 378 14.43 7.30 -6.02
CA ALA A 378 13.17 6.57 -6.10
C ALA A 378 12.20 7.32 -7.02
N LYS A 379 11.34 6.59 -7.71
CA LYS A 379 10.34 7.20 -8.59
C LYS A 379 9.29 7.93 -7.77
N ARG A 380 8.79 9.05 -8.31
CA ARG A 380 7.84 9.93 -7.63
C ARG A 380 6.78 10.42 -8.61
N VAL A 381 5.51 10.22 -8.25
CA VAL A 381 4.37 10.77 -9.00
C VAL A 381 3.58 11.70 -8.08
N THR A 382 3.55 12.99 -8.41
CA THR A 382 2.68 13.94 -7.71
C THR A 382 1.22 13.69 -8.10
N LEU A 383 0.38 13.42 -7.10
CA LEU A 383 -1.02 13.04 -7.30
C LEU A 383 -1.89 14.29 -7.42
N ALA A 384 -2.91 14.22 -8.28
CA ALA A 384 -3.96 15.21 -8.29
C ALA A 384 -4.83 15.05 -7.04
N LEU A 385 -5.24 16.17 -6.44
CA LEU A 385 -6.19 16.21 -5.34
C LEU A 385 -7.52 16.72 -5.92
N PRO A 386 -8.50 15.83 -6.19
CA PRO A 386 -9.77 16.24 -6.74
C PRO A 386 -10.40 17.36 -5.90
N ASP A 387 -10.92 18.38 -6.58
CA ASP A 387 -11.55 19.53 -5.94
C ASP A 387 -10.65 20.34 -5.00
N CYS A 388 -9.32 20.17 -5.07
CA CYS A 388 -8.36 21.01 -4.34
C CYS A 388 -7.04 21.22 -5.10
N SER A 389 -6.95 22.36 -5.79
CA SER A 389 -5.84 22.72 -6.69
C SER A 389 -5.36 24.17 -6.50
N ASP A 390 -5.53 24.71 -5.30
CA ASP A 390 -5.23 26.11 -4.95
C ASP A 390 -3.75 26.38 -4.65
N GLY A 391 -2.91 25.35 -4.66
CA GLY A 391 -1.46 25.48 -4.58
C GLY A 391 -0.79 25.90 -5.90
N PRO A 392 0.50 26.31 -5.85
CA PRO A 392 1.19 26.98 -6.95
C PRO A 392 1.34 26.15 -8.24
N ASP A 393 1.21 24.83 -8.15
CA ASP A 393 1.32 23.92 -9.28
C ASP A 393 0.00 23.22 -9.64
N GLY A 394 -1.12 23.65 -9.04
CA GLY A 394 -2.43 23.02 -9.22
C GLY A 394 -2.53 21.59 -8.66
N LYS A 395 -1.49 21.09 -7.98
CA LYS A 395 -1.40 19.73 -7.41
C LYS A 395 -1.05 19.76 -5.92
N SER A 396 -1.22 20.90 -5.30
CA SER A 396 -1.15 21.09 -3.85
C SER A 396 -2.40 21.79 -3.37
N CYS A 397 -2.74 21.55 -2.11
CA CYS A 397 -4.01 21.97 -1.50
C CYS A 397 -3.74 22.79 -0.25
N ARG A 398 -4.40 23.93 -0.03
CA ARG A 398 -4.30 24.65 1.26
C ARG A 398 -4.70 23.71 2.39
N TRP A 399 -3.90 23.69 3.46
CA TRP A 399 -4.07 22.77 4.57
C TRP A 399 -5.48 22.79 5.19
N PRO A 400 -6.11 23.95 5.48
CA PRO A 400 -7.48 23.96 6.03
C PRO A 400 -8.51 23.28 5.12
N ALA A 401 -8.42 23.51 3.81
CA ALA A 401 -9.32 22.91 2.82
C ALA A 401 -9.10 21.39 2.72
N PHE A 402 -7.84 20.96 2.68
CA PHE A 402 -7.51 19.53 2.70
C PHE A 402 -8.03 18.85 3.96
N ALA A 403 -7.73 19.41 5.13
CA ALA A 403 -8.09 18.84 6.42
C ALA A 403 -9.61 18.71 6.56
N GLN A 404 -10.38 19.71 6.11
CA GLN A 404 -11.84 19.65 6.10
C GLN A 404 -12.36 18.51 5.21
N ARG A 405 -11.83 18.41 3.97
CA ARG A 405 -12.25 17.37 3.01
C ARG A 405 -11.89 15.97 3.47
N ALA A 406 -10.68 15.79 3.99
CA ALA A 406 -10.21 14.51 4.49
C ALA A 406 -10.99 14.09 5.75
N LYS A 407 -11.37 15.02 6.64
CA LYS A 407 -12.28 14.75 7.76
C LYS A 407 -13.68 14.33 7.29
N ALA A 408 -14.18 14.92 6.22
CA ALA A 408 -15.52 14.64 5.70
C ALA A 408 -15.68 13.22 5.12
N VAL A 409 -14.58 12.53 4.81
CA VAL A 409 -14.59 11.14 4.31
C VAL A 409 -14.31 10.09 5.39
N LEU A 410 -13.97 10.51 6.61
CA LEU A 410 -13.85 9.62 7.76
C LEU A 410 -15.23 9.09 8.16
N SER A 411 -15.32 7.81 8.49
CA SER A 411 -16.51 7.20 9.06
C SER A 411 -16.52 7.41 10.59
N PRO A 412 -17.48 8.17 11.17
CA PRO A 412 -17.53 8.38 12.62
C PRO A 412 -17.60 7.06 13.40
N ALA A 413 -18.39 6.10 12.92
CA ALA A 413 -18.52 4.77 13.52
C ALA A 413 -17.21 3.99 13.61
N CYS A 414 -16.20 4.36 12.82
CA CYS A 414 -14.88 3.72 12.78
C CYS A 414 -13.81 4.55 13.50
N LEU A 415 -14.22 5.63 14.18
CA LEU A 415 -13.42 6.41 15.12
C LEU A 415 -13.83 6.13 16.57
N ASP A 416 -15.10 5.78 16.81
CA ASP A 416 -15.69 5.65 18.15
C ASP A 416 -15.20 4.45 18.98
N GLY A 417 -14.23 3.67 18.48
CA GLY A 417 -13.54 2.60 19.23
C GLY A 417 -12.46 3.10 20.22
N VAL A 418 -12.34 4.42 20.44
CA VAL A 418 -11.44 5.01 21.45
C VAL A 418 -12.12 4.98 22.82
N HIS A 419 -12.19 3.80 23.44
CA HIS A 419 -12.60 3.65 24.84
C HIS A 419 -11.58 2.87 25.65
#